data_AF-A0A8D0KCA7-F1
#
_entry.id   AF-A0A8D0KCA7-F1
#
_cell.length_a   1.000
_cell.length_b   1.000
_cell.length_c   1.000
_cell.angle_alpha   90.00
_cell.angle_beta   90.00
_cell.angle_gamma   90.00
#
_symmetry.space_group_name_H-M   'P 1'
#
loop_
_entity.id
_entity.type
_entity.pdbx_description
1 polymer ?
#
loop_
_entity_poly.entity_id
_entity_poly.type
_entity_poly.pdbx_seq_one_letter_code
_entity_poly.pdbx_strand_id
1 'polypeptide(L)'
;IEDSSSQDGSISLIFSLKEEVGALAKVLRLFEENGINLTHIESRPSRLKKDEYEFFTHLDKGSMPTLSDIIKILRHDIGATVHELSRDKKKDTVPWFPKTIQELDRFANQILSYGAELDADHPGFKDPVYRTRRKYFADIAYNYRHGQPIPRVEYTEEEKKTWGTVFKNLKSLYQTHACYEYNHIFPLLEKYCGFCEDNIPQLEEVSQFLQSCTGFRLRPVAGLLSSRDFLGGLAFRVFHCTQYIRHASKPMYTPEPDICHELLGHVPLFSDRSFAQFSQYIEKLATIYWFTVEFGLCKQEDSIKAYGQEPRMDSKAVGRADHSFIFVNFAATIPRPFSVRYDPYTQRIEVLDNTQQLKILADSINGK
;
A
#
# COMPACT_ATOMS: atom_id res chain seq x y z
N ILE A 1 0.98 -15.10 6.99
CA ILE A 1 -0.24 -15.38 6.18
C ILE A 1 0.16 -15.12 4.73
N GLU A 2 0.12 -16.15 3.90
CA GLU A 2 0.85 -16.23 2.63
C GLU A 2 0.15 -15.46 1.50
N ASP A 3 0.96 -14.87 0.60
CA ASP A 3 0.48 -14.32 -0.68
C ASP A 3 -0.09 -15.46 -1.52
N SER A 4 -1.31 -15.32 -2.01
CA SER A 4 -1.83 -16.18 -3.07
C SER A 4 -1.32 -15.68 -4.42
N SER A 5 -0.79 -16.56 -5.27
CA SER A 5 -0.47 -16.17 -6.65
C SER A 5 -1.76 -16.18 -7.46
N SER A 6 -2.07 -15.08 -8.16
CA SER A 6 -3.12 -15.10 -9.16
C SER A 6 -2.79 -16.16 -10.23
N GLN A 7 -3.82 -16.72 -10.87
CA GLN A 7 -3.66 -17.66 -11.98
C GLN A 7 -2.72 -17.12 -13.08
N ASP A 8 -2.56 -15.81 -13.16
CA ASP A 8 -1.78 -15.06 -14.14
C ASP A 8 -0.40 -14.58 -13.64
N GLY A 9 0.20 -15.32 -12.69
CA GLY A 9 1.53 -15.00 -12.12
C GLY A 9 2.59 -14.65 -13.16
N SER A 10 2.80 -13.35 -13.38
CA SER A 10 3.81 -12.82 -14.29
C SER A 10 5.17 -12.78 -13.61
N ILE A 11 6.22 -13.13 -14.34
CA ILE A 11 7.59 -12.84 -13.89
C ILE A 11 7.95 -11.42 -14.32
N SER A 12 8.63 -10.69 -13.46
CA SER A 12 9.20 -9.39 -13.81
C SER A 12 10.72 -9.49 -13.86
N LEU A 13 11.32 -9.11 -14.98
CA LEU A 13 12.76 -8.92 -15.09
C LEU A 13 13.07 -7.43 -15.16
N ILE A 14 14.04 -7.02 -14.35
CA ILE A 14 14.63 -5.68 -14.39
C ILE A 14 16.08 -5.84 -14.82
N PHE A 15 16.48 -5.13 -15.87
CA PHE A 15 17.87 -5.11 -16.29
C PHE A 15 18.30 -3.75 -16.81
N SER A 16 19.57 -3.42 -16.62
CA SER A 16 20.18 -2.17 -17.10
C SER A 16 21.16 -2.46 -18.22
N LEU A 17 21.06 -1.70 -19.32
CA LEU A 17 21.99 -1.78 -20.45
C LEU A 17 22.67 -0.43 -20.65
N LYS A 18 23.94 -0.47 -21.06
CA LYS A 18 24.62 0.71 -21.57
C LYS A 18 24.03 1.14 -22.92
N GLU A 19 23.91 2.45 -23.12
CA GLU A 19 23.41 3.04 -24.35
C GLU A 19 24.43 2.83 -25.48
N GLU A 20 24.12 1.89 -26.36
CA GLU A 20 24.91 1.59 -27.55
C GLU A 20 23.98 1.22 -28.72
N VAL A 21 24.43 1.47 -29.95
CA VAL A 21 23.65 1.15 -31.16
C VAL A 21 23.33 -0.35 -31.18
N GLY A 22 22.05 -0.66 -31.16
CA GLY A 22 21.54 -2.04 -31.22
C GLY A 22 21.59 -2.81 -29.91
N ALA A 23 21.95 -2.20 -28.77
CA ALA A 23 21.98 -2.87 -27.46
C ALA A 23 20.62 -3.53 -27.12
N LEU A 24 19.52 -2.78 -27.22
CA LEU A 24 18.18 -3.31 -27.00
C LEU A 24 17.80 -4.37 -28.05
N ALA A 25 18.14 -4.16 -29.32
CA ALA A 25 17.82 -5.10 -30.38
C ALA A 25 18.50 -6.46 -30.16
N LYS A 26 19.73 -6.49 -29.63
CA LYS A 26 20.42 -7.73 -29.24
C LYS A 26 19.64 -8.47 -28.15
N VAL A 27 19.14 -7.76 -27.14
CA VAL A 27 18.34 -8.36 -26.07
C VAL A 27 16.98 -8.87 -26.57
N LEU A 28 16.30 -8.12 -27.43
CA LEU A 28 15.02 -8.56 -27.99
C LEU A 28 15.16 -9.79 -28.88
N ARG A 29 16.22 -9.88 -29.70
CA ARG A 29 16.53 -11.09 -30.48
C ARG A 29 16.80 -12.29 -29.59
N LEU A 30 17.53 -12.09 -28.49
CA LEU A 30 17.75 -13.15 -27.51
C LEU A 30 16.41 -13.69 -26.95
N PHE A 31 15.47 -12.81 -26.61
CA PHE A 31 14.15 -13.24 -26.15
C PHE A 31 13.39 -14.00 -27.25
N GLU A 32 13.41 -13.50 -28.49
CA GLU A 32 12.76 -14.14 -29.65
C GLU A 32 13.33 -15.54 -29.93
N GLU A 33 14.65 -15.68 -29.99
CA GLU A 33 15.35 -16.95 -30.27
C GLU A 33 15.07 -18.03 -29.21
N ASN A 34 14.74 -17.62 -27.99
CA ASN A 34 14.44 -18.51 -26.87
C ASN A 34 12.92 -18.65 -26.60
N GLY A 35 12.07 -18.16 -27.52
CA GLY A 35 10.62 -18.28 -27.42
C GLY A 35 10.02 -17.55 -26.22
N ILE A 36 10.69 -16.51 -25.71
CA ILE A 36 10.16 -15.69 -24.62
C ILE A 36 9.21 -14.64 -25.16
N ASN A 37 8.01 -14.64 -24.60
CA ASN A 37 6.99 -13.66 -24.90
C ASN A 37 6.99 -12.53 -23.85
N LEU A 38 7.13 -11.30 -24.33
CA LEU A 38 7.09 -10.09 -23.52
C LEU A 38 5.66 -9.52 -23.53
N THR A 39 4.95 -9.65 -22.41
CA THR A 39 3.63 -9.02 -22.23
C THR A 39 3.74 -7.52 -22.00
N HIS A 40 4.90 -7.05 -21.53
CA HIS A 40 5.21 -5.64 -21.33
C HIS A 40 6.70 -5.41 -21.45
N ILE A 41 7.09 -4.32 -22.12
CA ILE A 41 8.44 -3.78 -22.10
C ILE A 41 8.37 -2.26 -21.95
N GLU A 42 9.11 -1.74 -20.98
CA GLU A 42 9.30 -0.32 -20.78
C GLU A 42 10.79 -0.04 -20.63
N SER A 43 11.30 0.94 -21.37
CA SER A 43 12.67 1.43 -21.23
C SER A 43 12.69 2.86 -20.72
N ARG A 44 13.62 3.18 -19.82
CA ARG A 44 13.80 4.54 -19.32
C ARG A 44 15.29 4.87 -19.23
N PRO A 45 15.68 6.13 -19.54
CA PRO A 45 17.03 6.57 -19.21
C PRO A 45 17.26 6.40 -17.71
N SER A 46 18.39 5.83 -17.31
CA SER A 46 18.71 5.75 -15.90
C SER A 46 18.89 7.17 -15.37
N ARG A 47 18.23 7.50 -14.25
CA ARG A 47 18.37 8.80 -13.59
C ARG A 47 19.76 9.01 -12.98
N LEU A 48 20.52 7.92 -12.85
CA LEU A 48 21.74 7.87 -12.07
C LEU A 48 22.96 7.72 -12.98
N LYS A 49 22.83 6.96 -14.07
CA LYS A 49 23.87 6.84 -15.10
C LYS A 49 23.33 7.34 -16.44
N LYS A 50 23.86 8.46 -16.91
CA LYS A 50 23.38 9.15 -18.11
C LYS A 50 23.55 8.32 -19.40
N ASP A 51 24.40 7.32 -19.37
CA ASP A 51 24.73 6.41 -20.48
C ASP A 51 24.11 5.02 -20.31
N GLU A 52 23.13 4.84 -19.42
CA GLU A 52 22.41 3.57 -19.28
C GLU A 52 20.89 3.75 -19.45
N TYR A 53 20.25 2.68 -19.93
CA TYR A 53 18.82 2.51 -19.93
C TYR A 53 18.42 1.36 -19.03
N GLU A 54 17.43 1.60 -18.19
CA GLU A 54 16.77 0.60 -17.36
C GLU A 54 15.57 0.04 -18.12
N PHE A 55 15.45 -1.28 -18.15
CA PHE A 55 14.40 -2.02 -18.81
C PHE A 55 13.57 -2.78 -17.79
N PHE A 56 12.26 -2.57 -17.86
CA PHE A 56 11.27 -3.20 -17.03
C PHE A 56 10.40 -4.08 -17.92
N THR A 57 10.49 -5.39 -17.70
CA THR A 57 9.81 -6.36 -18.56
C THR A 57 8.90 -7.26 -17.77
N HIS A 58 7.76 -7.62 -18.35
CA HIS A 58 6.85 -8.65 -17.83
C HIS A 58 6.80 -9.82 -18.79
N LEU A 59 7.02 -11.01 -18.25
CA LEU A 59 7.07 -12.27 -18.97
C LEU A 59 5.83 -13.10 -18.64
N ASP A 60 5.39 -13.88 -19.61
CA ASP A 60 4.39 -14.91 -19.35
C ASP A 60 4.97 -16.10 -18.57
N LYS A 61 4.09 -16.95 -18.02
CA LYS A 61 4.51 -18.19 -17.34
C LYS A 61 5.17 -19.20 -18.28
N GLY A 62 4.84 -19.16 -19.56
CA GLY A 62 5.40 -20.04 -20.59
C GLY A 62 6.92 -19.88 -20.73
N SER A 63 7.44 -18.70 -20.36
CA SER A 63 8.86 -18.35 -20.39
C SER A 63 9.68 -18.91 -19.22
N MET A 64 9.04 -19.54 -18.22
CA MET A 64 9.74 -20.07 -17.03
C MET A 64 10.84 -21.11 -17.29
N PRO A 65 10.69 -22.06 -18.24
CA PRO A 65 11.70 -23.08 -18.47
C PRO A 65 13.02 -22.50 -19.02
N THR A 66 12.97 -21.40 -19.77
CA THR A 66 14.14 -20.77 -20.43
C THR A 66 14.67 -19.55 -19.69
N LEU A 67 13.95 -19.08 -18.67
CA LEU A 67 14.27 -17.87 -17.91
C LEU A 67 15.69 -17.89 -17.30
N SER A 68 16.09 -19.02 -16.71
CA SER A 68 17.40 -19.13 -16.04
C SER A 68 18.56 -18.97 -17.01
N ASP A 69 18.40 -19.42 -18.25
CA ASP A 69 19.47 -19.37 -19.24
C ASP A 69 19.57 -17.96 -19.84
N ILE A 70 18.45 -17.27 -20.02
CA ILE A 70 18.47 -15.87 -20.45
C ILE A 70 19.04 -14.94 -19.38
N ILE A 71 18.73 -15.18 -18.09
CA ILE A 71 19.35 -14.41 -17.01
C ILE A 71 20.87 -14.61 -17.02
N LYS A 72 21.37 -15.83 -17.29
CA LYS A 72 22.81 -16.07 -17.44
C LYS A 72 23.39 -15.32 -18.63
N ILE A 73 22.76 -15.37 -19.80
CA ILE A 73 23.24 -14.70 -21.02
C ILE A 73 23.24 -13.18 -20.80
N LEU A 74 22.19 -12.61 -20.23
CA LEU A 74 22.11 -11.18 -19.90
C LEU A 74 23.24 -10.77 -18.95
N ARG A 75 23.54 -11.57 -17.93
CA ARG A 75 24.60 -11.27 -16.95
C ARG A 75 26.01 -11.47 -17.49
N HIS A 76 26.25 -12.55 -18.24
CA HIS A 76 27.60 -12.96 -18.65
C HIS A 76 28.00 -12.44 -20.03
N ASP A 77 27.11 -12.56 -21.02
CA ASP A 77 27.45 -12.25 -22.42
C ASP A 77 27.18 -10.78 -22.74
N ILE A 78 26.13 -10.21 -22.14
CA ILE A 78 25.73 -8.81 -22.34
C ILE A 78 26.30 -7.91 -21.23
N GLY A 79 26.67 -8.47 -20.08
CA GLY A 79 27.20 -7.71 -18.95
C GLY A 79 26.16 -6.83 -18.26
N ALA A 80 24.87 -7.15 -18.40
CA ALA A 80 23.78 -6.42 -17.76
C ALA A 80 23.64 -6.81 -16.29
N THR A 81 23.32 -5.83 -15.43
CA THR A 81 22.80 -6.14 -14.10
C THR A 81 21.35 -6.61 -14.26
N VAL A 82 21.00 -7.77 -13.69
CA VAL A 82 19.66 -8.37 -13.84
C VAL A 82 19.10 -8.79 -12.48
N HIS A 83 17.88 -8.34 -12.18
CA HIS A 83 17.10 -8.76 -11.01
C HIS A 83 15.85 -9.51 -11.46
N GLU A 84 15.67 -10.72 -10.94
CA GLU A 84 14.47 -11.54 -11.15
C GLU A 84 13.48 -11.33 -10.00
N LEU A 85 12.28 -10.84 -10.33
CA LEU A 85 11.21 -10.62 -9.38
C LEU A 85 10.10 -11.66 -9.60
N SER A 86 9.78 -12.42 -8.54
CA SER A 86 8.78 -13.48 -8.58
C SER A 86 7.84 -13.42 -7.37
N ARG A 87 6.55 -13.69 -7.58
CA ARG A 87 5.57 -13.85 -6.48
C ARG A 87 5.69 -15.21 -5.77
N ASP A 88 6.16 -16.24 -6.47
CA ASP A 88 6.16 -17.63 -5.98
C ASP A 88 7.33 -17.95 -5.01
N LYS A 89 8.02 -16.92 -4.47
CA LYS A 89 9.12 -17.02 -3.48
C LYS A 89 10.13 -18.14 -3.79
N LYS A 90 10.53 -18.28 -5.05
CA LYS A 90 11.54 -19.26 -5.46
C LYS A 90 12.90 -18.88 -4.87
N LYS A 91 13.73 -19.90 -4.60
CA LYS A 91 15.11 -19.71 -4.11
C LYS A 91 15.88 -18.82 -5.09
N ASP A 92 16.64 -17.85 -4.55
CA ASP A 92 17.44 -16.87 -5.30
C ASP A 92 16.66 -15.85 -6.16
N THR A 93 15.35 -15.68 -5.90
CA THR A 93 14.52 -14.62 -6.51
C THR A 93 14.16 -13.53 -5.52
N VAL A 94 13.94 -12.31 -6.00
CA VAL A 94 13.42 -11.23 -5.17
C VAL A 94 11.88 -11.31 -5.15
N PRO A 95 11.23 -11.22 -3.98
CA PRO A 95 9.78 -11.16 -3.93
C PRO A 95 9.26 -10.00 -4.78
N TRP A 96 8.31 -10.29 -5.67
CA TRP A 96 7.70 -9.28 -6.53
C TRP A 96 7.04 -8.16 -5.69
N PHE A 97 7.15 -6.92 -6.18
CA PHE A 97 6.47 -5.74 -5.65
C PHE A 97 6.05 -4.83 -6.81
N PRO A 98 4.97 -4.04 -6.65
CA PRO A 98 4.54 -3.09 -7.67
C PRO A 98 5.61 -2.00 -7.87
N LYS A 99 5.94 -1.69 -9.12
CA LYS A 99 6.92 -0.62 -9.45
C LYS A 99 6.25 0.70 -9.76
N THR A 100 5.03 0.64 -10.28
CA THR A 100 4.21 1.81 -10.62
C THR A 100 2.93 1.77 -9.80
N ILE A 101 2.36 2.93 -9.50
CA ILE A 101 1.11 3.02 -8.75
C ILE A 101 -0.06 2.30 -9.45
N GLN A 102 -0.01 2.18 -10.79
CA GLN A 102 -1.00 1.46 -11.59
C GLN A 102 -0.92 -0.06 -11.37
N GLU A 103 0.26 -0.60 -11.08
CA GLU A 103 0.44 -2.05 -10.84
C GLU A 103 -0.26 -2.54 -9.57
N LEU A 104 -0.73 -1.64 -8.69
CA LEU A 104 -1.60 -1.98 -7.57
C LEU A 104 -2.92 -2.64 -8.03
N ASP A 105 -3.40 -2.31 -9.24
CA ASP A 105 -4.60 -2.93 -9.82
C ASP A 105 -4.45 -4.46 -10.01
N ARG A 106 -3.22 -4.97 -10.10
CA ARG A 106 -2.95 -6.38 -10.39
C ARG A 106 -3.21 -7.31 -9.21
N PHE A 107 -3.24 -6.76 -7.99
CA PHE A 107 -3.40 -7.55 -6.77
C PHE A 107 -4.45 -7.02 -5.81
N ALA A 108 -5.02 -5.85 -6.07
CA ALA A 108 -6.10 -5.29 -5.24
C ALA A 108 -7.32 -6.21 -5.06
N ASN A 109 -7.47 -7.23 -5.94
CA ASN A 109 -8.56 -8.21 -5.88
C ASN A 109 -8.14 -9.54 -5.20
N GLN A 110 -6.92 -9.65 -4.69
CA GLN A 110 -6.42 -10.84 -4.00
C GLN A 110 -6.80 -10.79 -2.52
N ILE A 111 -8.10 -10.96 -2.26
CA ILE A 111 -8.68 -10.90 -0.92
C ILE A 111 -8.41 -12.20 -0.18
N LEU A 112 -7.86 -12.10 1.03
CA LEU A 112 -7.60 -13.22 1.92
C LEU A 112 -8.82 -13.56 2.79
N SER A 113 -9.49 -12.55 3.32
CA SER A 113 -10.63 -12.71 4.22
C SER A 113 -11.52 -11.46 4.23
N TYR A 114 -12.69 -11.57 4.86
CA TYR A 114 -13.64 -10.46 5.05
C TYR A 114 -14.07 -9.78 3.74
N GLY A 115 -14.15 -10.56 2.66
CA GLY A 115 -14.64 -10.12 1.36
C GLY A 115 -16.17 -10.07 1.29
N ALA A 116 -16.73 -10.60 0.20
CA ALA A 116 -18.18 -10.76 0.05
C ALA A 116 -18.75 -11.92 0.89
N GLU A 117 -17.91 -12.92 1.19
CA GLU A 117 -18.27 -14.05 2.05
C GLU A 117 -17.91 -13.74 3.50
N LEU A 118 -18.83 -14.06 4.41
CA LEU A 118 -18.72 -13.78 5.83
C LEU A 118 -18.54 -15.10 6.59
N ASP A 119 -17.74 -15.06 7.64
CA ASP A 119 -17.57 -16.19 8.55
C ASP A 119 -18.89 -16.48 9.31
N ALA A 120 -19.06 -17.74 9.74
CA ALA A 120 -20.30 -18.21 10.35
C ALA A 120 -20.66 -17.51 11.67
N ASP A 121 -19.66 -16.97 12.37
CA ASP A 121 -19.77 -16.21 13.61
C ASP A 121 -19.95 -14.69 13.39
N HIS A 122 -19.84 -14.22 12.14
CA HIS A 122 -20.08 -12.82 11.80
C HIS A 122 -21.54 -12.43 12.10
N PRO A 123 -21.83 -11.27 12.74
CA PRO A 123 -23.19 -10.88 13.12
C PRO A 123 -24.18 -10.79 11.95
N GLY A 124 -23.68 -10.48 10.75
CA GLY A 124 -24.44 -10.43 9.50
C GLY A 124 -24.49 -11.75 8.71
N PHE A 125 -23.96 -12.88 9.21
CA PHE A 125 -23.91 -14.15 8.46
C PHE A 125 -25.30 -14.65 8.04
N LYS A 126 -26.30 -14.48 8.91
CA LYS A 126 -27.69 -14.90 8.66
C LYS A 126 -28.55 -13.82 8.00
N ASP A 127 -28.00 -12.64 7.75
CA ASP A 127 -28.74 -11.53 7.14
C ASP A 127 -28.52 -11.52 5.61
N PRO A 128 -29.54 -11.91 4.81
CA PRO A 128 -29.41 -11.94 3.36
C PRO A 128 -29.29 -10.54 2.74
N VAL A 129 -29.86 -9.51 3.38
CA VAL A 129 -29.79 -8.11 2.92
C VAL A 129 -28.37 -7.60 3.12
N TYR A 130 -27.80 -7.79 4.32
CA TYR A 130 -26.42 -7.40 4.62
C TYR A 130 -25.40 -8.13 3.73
N ARG A 131 -25.59 -9.44 3.48
CA ARG A 131 -24.72 -10.20 2.56
C ARG A 131 -24.78 -9.69 1.13
N THR A 132 -25.98 -9.38 0.64
CA THR A 132 -26.16 -8.79 -0.69
C THR A 132 -25.50 -7.41 -0.76
N ARG A 133 -25.65 -6.61 0.31
CA ARG A 133 -25.02 -5.30 0.44
C ARG A 133 -23.49 -5.38 0.48
N ARG A 134 -22.91 -6.37 1.16
CA ARG A 134 -21.45 -6.63 1.14
C ARG A 134 -20.93 -7.03 -0.23
N LYS A 135 -21.66 -7.87 -0.95
CA LYS A 135 -21.33 -8.20 -2.34
C LYS A 135 -21.30 -6.97 -3.24
N TYR A 136 -22.27 -6.06 -3.09
CA TYR A 136 -22.28 -4.78 -3.82
C TYR A 136 -21.00 -3.96 -3.60
N PHE A 137 -20.54 -3.81 -2.35
CA PHE A 137 -19.28 -3.11 -2.06
C PHE A 137 -18.04 -3.84 -2.61
N ALA A 138 -18.02 -5.17 -2.53
CA ALA A 138 -16.95 -5.98 -3.09
C ALA A 138 -16.87 -5.83 -4.62
N ASP A 139 -18.03 -5.83 -5.30
CA ASP A 139 -18.12 -5.63 -6.75
C ASP A 139 -17.60 -4.25 -7.17
N ILE A 140 -17.85 -3.19 -6.39
CA ILE A 140 -17.23 -1.88 -6.61
C ILE A 140 -15.70 -1.98 -6.59
N ALA A 141 -15.15 -2.56 -5.52
CA ALA A 141 -13.70 -2.67 -5.36
C ALA A 141 -13.05 -3.54 -6.45
N TYR A 142 -13.69 -4.67 -6.83
CA TYR A 142 -13.17 -5.56 -7.87
C TYR A 142 -13.08 -4.89 -9.25
N ASN A 143 -14.00 -3.97 -9.54
CA ASN A 143 -14.07 -3.26 -10.81
C ASN A 143 -13.30 -1.93 -10.82
N TYR A 144 -12.90 -1.42 -9.65
CA TYR A 144 -12.11 -0.19 -9.56
C TYR A 144 -10.72 -0.36 -10.18
N ARG A 145 -10.30 0.64 -10.94
CA ARG A 145 -8.95 0.74 -11.52
C ARG A 145 -8.32 2.08 -11.19
N HIS A 146 -7.00 2.09 -11.08
CA HIS A 146 -6.25 3.29 -10.76
C HIS A 146 -6.54 4.41 -11.79
N GLY A 147 -6.78 5.63 -11.29
CA GLY A 147 -7.07 6.81 -12.10
C GLY A 147 -8.56 7.08 -12.32
N GLN A 148 -9.44 6.14 -11.93
CA GLN A 148 -10.88 6.38 -11.88
C GLN A 148 -11.24 7.14 -10.60
N PRO A 149 -12.30 7.96 -10.62
CA PRO A 149 -12.90 8.45 -9.37
C PRO A 149 -13.48 7.27 -8.59
N ILE A 150 -13.38 7.31 -7.26
CA ILE A 150 -13.93 6.26 -6.40
C ILE A 150 -15.47 6.32 -6.48
N PRO A 151 -16.15 5.20 -6.81
CA PRO A 151 -17.60 5.19 -6.93
C PRO A 151 -18.28 5.63 -5.62
N ARG A 152 -19.21 6.58 -5.76
CA ARG A 152 -20.03 7.05 -4.66
C ARG A 152 -21.06 5.99 -4.29
N VAL A 153 -21.34 5.87 -3.00
CA VAL A 153 -22.38 4.97 -2.50
C VAL A 153 -23.42 5.75 -1.72
N GLU A 154 -24.68 5.59 -2.11
CA GLU A 154 -25.80 6.02 -1.29
C GLU A 154 -25.98 5.05 -0.12
N TYR A 155 -25.59 5.50 1.08
CA TYR A 155 -25.75 4.74 2.32
C TYR A 155 -27.20 4.84 2.82
N THR A 156 -27.75 3.72 3.26
CA THR A 156 -29.10 3.64 3.82
C THR A 156 -29.20 4.37 5.16
N GLU A 157 -30.42 4.68 5.60
CA GLU A 157 -30.65 5.29 6.92
C GLU A 157 -30.15 4.42 8.08
N GLU A 158 -30.23 3.09 7.97
CA GLU A 158 -29.71 2.18 8.99
C GLU A 158 -28.18 2.19 9.06
N GLU A 159 -27.52 2.23 7.90
CA GLU A 159 -26.06 2.37 7.81
C GLU A 159 -25.62 3.72 8.41
N LYS A 160 -26.28 4.83 8.05
CA LYS A 160 -25.99 6.16 8.63
C LYS A 160 -26.23 6.21 10.14
N LYS A 161 -27.29 5.57 10.64
CA LYS A 161 -27.54 5.47 12.09
C LYS A 161 -26.45 4.70 12.82
N THR A 162 -25.95 3.62 12.21
CA THR A 162 -24.84 2.83 12.75
C THR A 162 -23.57 3.68 12.83
N TRP A 163 -23.24 4.40 11.76
CA TRP A 163 -22.15 5.37 11.72
C TRP A 163 -22.29 6.44 12.80
N GLY A 164 -23.44 7.11 12.89
CA GLY A 164 -23.67 8.17 13.87
C GLY A 164 -23.50 7.71 15.32
N THR A 165 -23.92 6.47 15.61
CA THR A 165 -23.71 5.85 16.92
C THR A 165 -22.21 5.71 17.23
N VAL A 166 -21.40 5.24 16.28
CA VAL A 166 -19.95 5.09 16.47
C VAL A 166 -19.26 6.46 16.54
N PHE A 167 -19.59 7.35 15.60
CA PHE A 167 -19.05 8.70 15.49
C PHE A 167 -19.23 9.48 16.80
N LYS A 168 -20.46 9.52 17.33
CA LYS A 168 -20.77 10.25 18.57
C LYS A 168 -19.99 9.72 19.77
N ASN A 169 -19.92 8.40 19.91
CA ASN A 169 -19.21 7.77 21.02
C ASN A 169 -17.71 8.07 20.96
N LEU A 170 -17.07 7.87 19.80
CA LEU A 170 -15.64 8.12 19.65
C LEU A 170 -15.28 9.62 19.73
N LYS A 171 -16.09 10.49 19.12
CA LYS A 171 -15.89 11.95 19.17
C LYS A 171 -15.86 12.49 20.60
N SER A 172 -16.65 11.92 21.50
CA SER A 172 -16.64 12.31 22.92
C SER A 172 -15.30 12.01 23.63
N LEU A 173 -14.49 11.09 23.09
CA LEU A 173 -13.23 10.63 23.67
C LEU A 173 -11.99 11.30 23.06
N TYR A 174 -12.06 11.80 21.82
CA TYR A 174 -10.87 12.28 21.09
C TYR A 174 -10.12 13.41 21.79
N GLN A 175 -10.83 14.39 22.33
CA GLN A 175 -10.21 15.55 22.99
C GLN A 175 -9.29 15.13 24.15
N THR A 176 -9.63 14.05 24.85
CA THR A 176 -8.92 13.58 26.04
C THR A 176 -7.96 12.44 25.74
N HIS A 177 -8.21 11.62 24.72
CA HIS A 177 -7.47 10.37 24.48
C HIS A 177 -6.65 10.34 23.19
N ALA A 178 -7.06 11.08 22.15
CA ALA A 178 -6.34 11.10 20.88
C ALA A 178 -5.14 12.05 20.94
N CYS A 179 -4.14 11.80 20.10
CA CYS A 179 -2.97 12.67 19.95
C CYS A 179 -3.34 14.05 19.38
N TYR A 180 -2.37 14.96 19.44
CA TYR A 180 -2.53 16.33 18.93
C TYR A 180 -2.81 16.34 17.43
N GLU A 181 -2.09 15.56 16.65
CA GLU A 181 -2.21 15.49 15.18
C GLU A 181 -3.64 15.11 14.79
N TYR A 182 -4.22 14.12 15.49
CA TYR A 182 -5.61 13.72 15.31
C TYR A 182 -6.57 14.88 15.58
N ASN A 183 -6.46 15.51 16.76
CA ASN A 183 -7.34 16.62 17.16
C ASN A 183 -7.12 17.90 16.32
N HIS A 184 -5.96 18.07 15.71
CA HIS A 184 -5.66 19.15 14.79
C HIS A 184 -6.33 18.96 13.43
N ILE A 185 -6.32 17.73 12.89
CA ILE A 185 -6.88 17.41 11.58
C ILE A 185 -8.40 17.20 11.63
N PHE A 186 -8.94 16.58 12.69
CA PHE A 186 -10.35 16.17 12.73
C PHE A 186 -11.33 17.31 12.41
N PRO A 187 -11.17 18.55 12.95
CA PRO A 187 -12.05 19.68 12.57
C PRO A 187 -12.01 20.04 11.08
N LEU A 188 -10.90 19.78 10.39
CA LEU A 188 -10.78 20.00 8.94
C LEU A 188 -11.57 18.94 8.16
N LEU A 189 -11.57 17.69 8.63
CA LEU A 189 -12.38 16.62 8.06
C LEU A 189 -13.88 16.90 8.22
N GLU A 190 -14.30 17.43 9.37
CA GLU A 190 -15.69 17.86 9.57
C GLU A 190 -16.07 18.97 8.59
N LYS A 191 -15.17 19.94 8.40
CA LYS A 191 -15.41 21.11 7.56
C LYS A 191 -15.40 20.82 6.06
N TYR A 192 -14.48 19.99 5.59
CA TYR A 192 -14.22 19.84 4.15
C TYR A 192 -14.55 18.45 3.58
N CYS A 193 -14.68 17.42 4.42
CA CYS A 193 -14.95 16.05 3.99
C CYS A 193 -16.32 15.52 4.43
N GLY A 194 -17.14 16.34 5.11
CA GLY A 194 -18.48 15.95 5.53
C GLY A 194 -18.50 14.90 6.65
N PHE A 195 -17.48 14.90 7.52
CA PHE A 195 -17.48 14.10 8.74
C PHE A 195 -18.47 14.68 9.74
N CYS A 196 -19.63 14.04 9.89
CA CYS A 196 -20.63 14.39 10.88
C CYS A 196 -21.44 13.16 11.31
N GLU A 197 -22.26 13.30 12.34
CA GLU A 197 -23.03 12.19 12.94
C GLU A 197 -24.08 11.62 11.96
N ASP A 198 -24.63 12.45 11.08
CA ASP A 198 -25.74 12.13 10.18
C ASP A 198 -25.31 11.77 8.75
N ASN A 199 -24.01 11.79 8.44
CA ASN A 199 -23.49 11.50 7.11
C ASN A 199 -22.21 10.63 7.15
N ILE A 200 -22.17 9.59 6.32
CA ILE A 200 -20.96 8.80 6.07
C ILE A 200 -20.17 9.49 4.94
N PRO A 201 -18.92 9.91 5.20
CA PRO A 201 -18.08 10.51 4.17
C PRO A 201 -17.84 9.57 2.98
N GLN A 202 -17.81 10.14 1.79
CA GLN A 202 -17.49 9.40 0.56
C GLN A 202 -15.97 9.33 0.38
N LEU A 203 -15.47 8.16 -0.01
CA LEU A 203 -14.03 7.94 -0.14
C LEU A 203 -13.38 8.87 -1.17
N GLU A 204 -14.09 9.29 -2.22
CA GLU A 204 -13.54 10.18 -3.25
C GLU A 204 -13.14 11.54 -2.66
N GLU A 205 -14.04 12.21 -1.93
CA GLU A 205 -13.76 13.48 -1.27
C GLU A 205 -12.62 13.36 -0.25
N VAL A 206 -12.63 12.28 0.53
CA VAL A 206 -11.58 12.03 1.51
C VAL A 206 -10.23 11.79 0.82
N SER A 207 -10.23 11.04 -0.28
CA SER A 207 -9.04 10.79 -1.09
C SER A 207 -8.49 12.08 -1.70
N GLN A 208 -9.35 12.99 -2.18
CA GLN A 208 -8.95 14.29 -2.68
C GLN A 208 -8.37 15.18 -1.58
N PHE A 209 -8.97 15.17 -0.40
CA PHE A 209 -8.46 15.91 0.77
C PHE A 209 -7.06 15.40 1.18
N LEU A 210 -6.88 14.08 1.33
CA LEU A 210 -5.59 13.47 1.64
C LEU A 210 -4.52 13.83 0.59
N GLN A 211 -4.89 13.84 -0.69
CA GLN A 211 -3.99 14.22 -1.78
C GLN A 211 -3.52 15.68 -1.61
N SER A 212 -4.42 16.58 -1.21
CA SER A 212 -4.11 17.99 -0.96
C SER A 212 -3.22 18.22 0.27
N CYS A 213 -3.29 17.35 1.28
CA CYS A 213 -2.53 17.48 2.53
C CYS A 213 -1.13 16.85 2.42
N THR A 214 -1.07 15.59 2.02
CA THR A 214 0.14 14.75 2.11
C THR A 214 0.39 13.94 0.84
N GLY A 215 -0.45 14.03 -0.18
CA GLY A 215 -0.36 13.18 -1.37
C GLY A 215 -0.81 11.74 -1.15
N PHE A 216 -1.32 11.40 0.05
CA PHE A 216 -2.03 10.13 0.27
C PHE A 216 -3.30 10.06 -0.53
N ARG A 217 -3.71 8.85 -0.92
CA ARG A 217 -4.98 8.62 -1.59
C ARG A 217 -5.61 7.32 -1.11
N LEU A 218 -6.93 7.27 -1.20
CA LEU A 218 -7.68 6.06 -0.90
C LEU A 218 -7.84 5.20 -2.15
N ARG A 219 -7.93 3.90 -1.94
CA ARG A 219 -8.30 2.91 -2.95
C ARG A 219 -9.35 1.97 -2.35
N PRO A 220 -10.55 1.81 -2.95
CA PRO A 220 -11.53 0.87 -2.45
C PRO A 220 -10.98 -0.56 -2.50
N VAL A 221 -11.15 -1.31 -1.42
CA VAL A 221 -10.78 -2.72 -1.32
C VAL A 221 -11.96 -3.54 -0.79
N ALA A 222 -12.11 -4.76 -1.32
CA ALA A 222 -13.26 -5.61 -1.00
C ALA A 222 -13.16 -6.26 0.39
N GLY A 223 -11.96 -6.37 0.96
CA GLY A 223 -11.66 -7.05 2.22
C GLY A 223 -10.17 -6.98 2.54
N LEU A 224 -9.68 -7.90 3.37
CA LEU A 224 -8.26 -7.91 3.77
C LEU A 224 -7.36 -8.42 2.66
N LEU A 225 -6.34 -7.64 2.31
CA LEU A 225 -5.22 -8.04 1.47
C LEU A 225 -4.15 -8.78 2.26
N SER A 226 -3.21 -9.41 1.56
CA SER A 226 -1.98 -9.87 2.19
C SER A 226 -1.22 -8.69 2.79
N SER A 227 -0.46 -8.95 3.86
CA SER A 227 0.37 -7.91 4.47
C SER A 227 1.38 -7.32 3.48
N ARG A 228 1.86 -8.11 2.50
CA ARG A 228 2.76 -7.61 1.47
C ARG A 228 2.07 -6.63 0.55
N ASP A 229 0.91 -7.02 0.02
CA ASP A 229 0.17 -6.22 -0.95
C ASP A 229 -0.36 -4.93 -0.31
N PHE A 230 -0.86 -5.02 0.93
CA PHE A 230 -1.29 -3.85 1.70
C PHE A 230 -0.15 -2.87 1.98
N LEU A 231 0.96 -3.34 2.59
CA LEU A 231 2.12 -2.49 2.89
C LEU A 231 2.79 -1.96 1.62
N GLY A 232 2.79 -2.75 0.54
CA GLY A 232 3.26 -2.32 -0.77
C GLY A 232 2.49 -1.12 -1.33
N GLY A 233 1.20 -1.00 -1.02
CA GLY A 233 0.41 0.19 -1.35
C GLY A 233 0.87 1.45 -0.61
N LEU A 234 1.24 1.33 0.67
CA LEU A 234 1.67 2.47 1.48
C LEU A 234 2.94 3.13 0.96
N ALA A 235 3.82 2.37 0.29
CA ALA A 235 5.00 2.92 -0.38
C ALA A 235 4.63 3.97 -1.44
N PHE A 236 3.45 3.86 -2.06
CA PHE A 236 2.89 4.80 -3.03
C PHE A 236 1.97 5.85 -2.39
N ARG A 237 1.91 5.90 -1.06
CA ARG A 237 0.89 6.64 -0.30
C ARG A 237 -0.54 6.26 -0.70
N VAL A 238 -0.75 4.98 -1.03
CA VAL A 238 -2.07 4.43 -1.35
C VAL A 238 -2.54 3.61 -0.16
N PHE A 239 -3.62 4.06 0.47
CA PHE A 239 -4.28 3.32 1.53
C PHE A 239 -5.47 2.54 0.97
N HIS A 240 -5.46 1.23 1.15
CA HIS A 240 -6.55 0.35 0.75
C HIS A 240 -7.64 0.43 1.83
N CYS A 241 -8.81 0.95 1.46
CA CYS A 241 -9.88 1.34 2.37
C CYS A 241 -11.17 0.58 2.01
N THR A 242 -11.81 -0.05 2.99
CA THR A 242 -13.13 -0.66 2.77
C THR A 242 -14.23 0.41 2.67
N GLN A 243 -15.32 0.10 1.97
CA GLN A 243 -16.48 0.98 1.83
C GLN A 243 -17.72 0.52 2.61
N TYR A 244 -17.75 -0.74 3.04
CA TYR A 244 -18.87 -1.29 3.78
C TYR A 244 -18.84 -0.84 5.24
N ILE A 245 -19.99 -0.84 5.90
CA ILE A 245 -20.12 -0.56 7.33
C ILE A 245 -20.47 -1.83 8.10
N ARG A 246 -20.05 -1.91 9.37
CA ARG A 246 -20.38 -3.00 10.30
C ARG A 246 -21.90 -3.21 10.43
N HIS A 247 -22.27 -4.41 10.83
CA HIS A 247 -23.67 -4.79 11.01
C HIS A 247 -24.36 -4.03 12.16
N ALA A 248 -25.56 -3.52 11.92
CA ALA A 248 -26.29 -2.63 12.84
C ALA A 248 -26.64 -3.27 14.19
N SER A 249 -26.69 -4.60 14.29
CA SER A 249 -26.97 -5.30 15.57
C SER A 249 -25.83 -5.19 16.60
N LYS A 250 -24.60 -4.87 16.17
CA LYS A 250 -23.43 -4.72 17.04
C LYS A 250 -22.61 -3.49 16.66
N PRO A 251 -23.14 -2.26 16.81
CA PRO A 251 -22.47 -1.05 16.31
C PRO A 251 -21.13 -0.77 17.00
N MET A 252 -20.94 -1.23 18.24
CA MET A 252 -19.71 -1.00 19.01
C MET A 252 -18.66 -2.12 18.85
N TYR A 253 -18.88 -3.11 17.99
CA TYR A 253 -17.97 -4.23 17.81
C TYR A 253 -17.94 -4.71 16.35
N THR A 254 -16.75 -4.85 15.79
CA THR A 254 -16.52 -5.49 14.51
C THR A 254 -15.17 -6.22 14.54
N PRO A 255 -15.07 -7.46 14.01
CA PRO A 255 -13.80 -8.12 13.78
C PRO A 255 -13.14 -7.68 12.46
N GLU A 256 -13.87 -6.93 11.62
CA GLU A 256 -13.43 -6.48 10.30
C GLU A 256 -13.17 -4.96 10.30
N PRO A 257 -12.18 -4.48 9.52
CA PRO A 257 -11.96 -3.06 9.33
C PRO A 257 -13.05 -2.50 8.40
N ASP A 258 -14.15 -2.03 8.98
CA ASP A 258 -15.23 -1.36 8.24
C ASP A 258 -14.94 0.14 8.05
N ILE A 259 -15.77 0.83 7.28
CA ILE A 259 -15.58 2.25 6.96
C ILE A 259 -15.46 3.15 8.20
N CYS A 260 -16.05 2.76 9.34
CA CYS A 260 -15.84 3.46 10.61
C CYS A 260 -14.37 3.41 11.04
N HIS A 261 -13.76 2.22 11.03
CA HIS A 261 -12.34 2.05 11.37
C HIS A 261 -11.44 2.81 10.40
N GLU A 262 -11.72 2.73 9.10
CA GLU A 262 -10.90 3.38 8.08
C GLU A 262 -10.94 4.91 8.19
N LEU A 263 -12.15 5.49 8.25
CA LEU A 263 -12.32 6.93 8.22
C LEU A 263 -12.04 7.59 9.58
N LEU A 264 -12.49 6.98 10.68
CA LEU A 264 -12.32 7.57 12.02
C LEU A 264 -11.01 7.17 12.69
N GLY A 265 -10.34 6.13 12.20
CA GLY A 265 -8.99 5.79 12.62
C GLY A 265 -7.96 6.43 11.69
N HIS A 266 -7.79 5.84 10.53
CA HIS A 266 -6.60 6.05 9.68
C HIS A 266 -6.52 7.43 9.03
N VAL A 267 -7.63 7.93 8.48
CA VAL A 267 -7.65 9.15 7.64
C VAL A 267 -7.11 10.40 8.35
N PRO A 268 -7.46 10.71 9.61
CA PRO A 268 -6.90 11.84 10.34
C PRO A 268 -5.37 11.86 10.34
N LEU A 269 -4.72 10.73 10.60
CA LEU A 269 -3.27 10.68 10.67
C LEU A 269 -2.59 10.63 9.30
N PHE A 270 -3.19 10.02 8.29
CA PHE A 270 -2.66 10.14 6.93
C PHE A 270 -2.68 11.57 6.37
N SER A 271 -3.46 12.47 6.98
CA SER A 271 -3.46 13.89 6.65
C SER A 271 -2.32 14.67 7.33
N ASP A 272 -1.66 14.08 8.33
CA ASP A 272 -0.46 14.65 8.96
C ASP A 272 0.81 14.28 8.17
N ARG A 273 1.71 15.26 7.99
CA ARG A 273 2.91 15.07 7.17
C ARG A 273 3.90 14.09 7.79
N SER A 274 4.07 14.13 9.12
CA SER A 274 5.03 13.27 9.81
C SER A 274 4.58 11.83 9.79
N PHE A 275 3.28 11.59 10.02
CA PHE A 275 2.69 10.27 9.98
C PHE A 275 2.64 9.72 8.54
N ALA A 276 2.26 10.53 7.55
CA ALA A 276 2.29 10.12 6.15
C ALA A 276 3.69 9.68 5.69
N GLN A 277 4.74 10.41 6.10
CA GLN A 277 6.11 9.99 5.83
C GLN A 277 6.44 8.69 6.56
N PHE A 278 6.11 8.60 7.85
CA PHE A 278 6.31 7.40 8.64
C PHE A 278 5.68 6.16 7.98
N SER A 279 4.39 6.22 7.62
CA SER A 279 3.66 5.12 7.01
C SER A 279 4.23 4.70 5.65
N GLN A 280 4.80 5.63 4.89
CA GLN A 280 5.43 5.34 3.60
C GLN A 280 6.71 4.50 3.71
N TYR A 281 7.43 4.59 4.83
CA TYR A 281 8.71 3.88 5.05
C TYR A 281 8.57 2.56 5.81
N ILE A 282 7.34 2.09 6.08
CA ILE A 282 7.11 0.80 6.76
C ILE A 282 7.37 -0.36 5.78
N GLU A 283 8.64 -0.76 5.65
CA GLU A 283 9.07 -1.88 4.79
C GLU A 283 9.10 -3.25 5.50
N LYS A 284 9.01 -3.31 6.84
CA LYS A 284 8.96 -4.58 7.58
C LYS A 284 7.91 -4.63 8.68
N LEU A 285 7.26 -5.81 8.68
CA LEU A 285 6.44 -6.46 9.69
C LEU A 285 5.07 -5.83 9.92
N ALA A 286 4.05 -6.55 9.47
CA ALA A 286 2.67 -6.41 9.96
C ALA A 286 2.63 -6.20 11.49
N THR A 287 3.57 -6.80 12.24
CA THR A 287 3.77 -6.58 13.67
C THR A 287 4.16 -5.14 14.06
N ILE A 288 5.08 -4.50 13.33
CA ILE A 288 5.45 -3.10 13.58
C ILE A 288 4.28 -2.19 13.20
N TYR A 289 3.67 -2.43 12.03
CA TYR A 289 2.47 -1.72 11.61
C TYR A 289 1.35 -1.87 12.66
N TRP A 290 1.14 -3.07 13.18
CA TRP A 290 0.18 -3.36 14.24
C TRP A 290 0.47 -2.57 15.52
N PHE A 291 1.71 -2.59 16.04
CA PHE A 291 2.05 -1.88 17.26
C PHE A 291 2.28 -0.37 17.09
N THR A 292 2.11 0.16 15.88
CA THR A 292 2.26 1.59 15.59
C THR A 292 0.99 2.14 14.96
N VAL A 293 0.74 1.86 13.69
CA VAL A 293 -0.42 2.38 12.95
C VAL A 293 -1.74 1.87 13.54
N GLU A 294 -1.84 0.61 13.96
CA GLU A 294 -3.09 0.06 14.51
C GLU A 294 -3.26 0.32 16.03
N PHE A 295 -2.21 0.19 16.84
CA PHE A 295 -2.30 0.25 18.32
C PHE A 295 -1.30 1.22 18.96
N GLY A 296 -0.72 2.14 18.20
CA GLY A 296 0.35 3.01 18.67
C GLY A 296 -0.06 4.04 19.72
N LEU A 297 0.89 4.35 20.61
CA LEU A 297 0.80 5.40 21.61
C LEU A 297 1.96 6.40 21.45
N CYS A 298 1.69 7.69 21.60
CA CYS A 298 2.70 8.74 21.59
C CYS A 298 2.77 9.46 22.94
N LYS A 299 3.96 9.89 23.34
CA LYS A 299 4.14 10.74 24.51
C LYS A 299 3.98 12.21 24.11
N GLN A 300 3.10 12.92 24.79
CA GLN A 300 2.88 14.36 24.64
C GLN A 300 3.05 15.03 25.99
N GLU A 301 4.13 15.80 26.13
CA GLU A 301 4.60 16.36 27.41
C GLU A 301 4.73 15.26 28.47
N ASP A 302 3.98 15.33 29.57
CA ASP A 302 3.96 14.34 30.65
C ASP A 302 2.86 13.28 30.50
N SER A 303 2.10 13.29 29.40
CA SER A 303 0.98 12.38 29.15
C SER A 303 1.24 11.39 28.01
N ILE A 304 0.53 10.26 28.01
CA ILE A 304 0.50 9.29 26.92
C ILE A 304 -0.85 9.41 26.21
N LYS A 305 -0.81 9.48 24.87
CA LYS A 305 -1.98 9.63 24.00
C LYS A 305 -1.99 8.54 22.94
N ALA A 306 -3.17 8.15 22.48
CA ALA A 306 -3.32 7.17 21.43
C ALA A 306 -3.22 7.82 20.04
N TYR A 307 -2.49 7.17 19.14
CA TYR A 307 -2.52 7.45 17.71
C TYR A 307 -2.85 6.20 16.87
N GLY A 308 -2.82 5.01 17.47
CA GLY A 308 -3.32 3.80 16.82
C GLY A 308 -4.84 3.82 16.64
N GLN A 309 -5.30 3.19 15.55
CA GLN A 309 -6.69 3.20 15.11
C GLN A 309 -7.64 2.28 15.89
N GLU A 310 -7.13 1.27 16.57
CA GLU A 310 -7.86 0.47 17.56
C GLU A 310 -7.27 0.70 18.95
N PRO A 311 -7.79 1.65 19.75
CA PRO A 311 -7.32 1.80 21.11
C PRO A 311 -7.85 0.65 22.00
N ARG A 312 -7.08 -0.43 22.14
CA ARG A 312 -7.13 -1.24 23.38
C ARG A 312 -6.32 -0.50 24.44
N MET A 313 -7.03 0.14 25.37
CA MET A 313 -6.46 0.84 26.52
C MET A 313 -5.93 -0.17 27.56
N ASP A 314 -4.81 -0.84 27.27
CA ASP A 314 -3.99 -1.48 28.30
C ASP A 314 -2.51 -1.10 28.10
N SER A 315 -2.04 -0.24 28.99
CA SER A 315 -0.82 0.55 28.85
C SER A 315 0.41 -0.19 29.39
N LYS A 316 0.96 -1.16 28.64
CA LYS A 316 2.29 -1.73 28.96
C LYS A 316 3.07 -2.20 27.73
N ALA A 317 3.42 -1.29 26.83
CA ALA A 317 4.66 -1.33 26.06
C ALA A 317 4.77 -0.06 25.22
N VAL A 318 5.97 0.51 25.13
CA VAL A 318 6.58 1.19 23.98
C VAL A 318 7.45 2.36 24.47
N GLY A 319 8.76 2.22 24.22
CA GLY A 319 9.78 3.21 24.51
C GLY A 319 9.91 4.28 23.41
N ARG A 320 10.48 5.42 23.80
CA ARG A 320 10.81 6.59 22.97
C ARG A 320 11.57 6.22 21.71
N ALA A 321 11.26 6.87 20.58
CA ALA A 321 12.30 7.19 19.61
C ALA A 321 11.94 8.25 18.56
N ASP A 322 12.96 8.88 18.00
CA ASP A 322 12.86 9.66 16.75
C ASP A 322 12.69 8.67 15.58
N HIS A 323 11.45 8.48 15.16
CA HIS A 323 11.02 7.28 14.44
C HIS A 323 11.62 7.20 13.02
N SER A 324 11.64 8.31 12.28
CA SER A 324 12.13 8.33 10.88
C SER A 324 13.60 7.85 10.76
N PHE A 325 14.47 8.27 11.67
CA PHE A 325 15.90 7.92 11.64
C PHE A 325 16.15 6.45 12.03
N ILE A 326 15.35 5.90 12.95
CA ILE A 326 15.48 4.50 13.35
C ILE A 326 14.98 3.56 12.27
N PHE A 327 13.94 3.93 11.52
CA PHE A 327 13.42 3.07 10.46
C PHE A 327 14.31 3.04 9.23
N VAL A 328 14.98 4.14 8.85
CA VAL A 328 16.02 4.11 7.80
C VAL A 328 17.16 3.16 8.20
N ASN A 329 17.60 3.24 9.47
CA ASN A 329 18.64 2.34 9.99
C ASN A 329 18.17 0.89 10.11
N PHE A 330 16.90 0.64 10.47
CA PHE A 330 16.32 -0.70 10.53
C PHE A 330 16.08 -1.28 9.13
N ALA A 331 15.59 -0.49 8.17
CA ALA A 331 15.44 -0.90 6.78
C ALA A 331 16.79 -1.28 6.16
N ALA A 332 17.88 -0.63 6.57
CA ALA A 332 19.25 -1.01 6.19
C ALA A 332 19.69 -2.39 6.73
N THR A 333 19.06 -2.92 7.79
CA THR A 333 19.34 -4.29 8.30
C THR A 333 18.61 -5.39 7.51
N ILE A 334 17.75 -5.01 6.57
CA ILE A 334 16.99 -5.97 5.77
C ILE A 334 17.92 -6.58 4.72
N PRO A 335 18.05 -7.93 4.67
CA PRO A 335 18.79 -8.57 3.60
C PRO A 335 17.99 -8.42 2.31
N ARG A 336 18.41 -7.48 1.47
CA ARG A 336 17.89 -7.23 0.12
C ARG A 336 19.06 -6.91 -0.81
N PRO A 337 19.05 -7.38 -2.07
CA PRO A 337 20.17 -7.17 -3.00
C PRO A 337 20.26 -5.73 -3.52
N PHE A 338 19.29 -4.88 -3.20
CA PHE A 338 19.18 -3.49 -3.62
C PHE A 338 18.40 -2.65 -2.60
N SER A 339 18.53 -1.33 -2.66
CA SER A 339 17.68 -0.38 -1.96
C SER A 339 16.51 0.10 -2.83
N VAL A 340 15.49 0.69 -2.23
CA VAL A 340 14.35 1.24 -2.97
C VAL A 340 14.02 2.67 -2.53
N ARG A 341 13.47 3.47 -3.45
CA ARG A 341 13.02 4.85 -3.21
C ARG A 341 11.72 5.12 -3.95
N TYR A 342 10.76 5.79 -3.32
CA TYR A 342 9.60 6.32 -4.02
C TYR A 342 9.89 7.69 -4.65
N ASP A 343 9.57 7.86 -5.93
CA ASP A 343 9.54 9.16 -6.60
C ASP A 343 8.10 9.69 -6.70
N PRO A 344 7.75 10.77 -6.00
CA PRO A 344 6.42 11.36 -6.08
C PRO A 344 6.09 11.98 -7.44
N TYR A 345 7.09 12.42 -8.22
CA TYR A 345 6.84 13.04 -9.53
C TYR A 345 6.37 12.02 -10.57
N THR A 346 6.99 10.85 -10.58
CA THR A 346 6.62 9.76 -11.50
C THR A 346 5.63 8.75 -10.89
N GLN A 347 5.42 8.79 -9.57
CA GLN A 347 4.60 7.84 -8.80
C GLN A 347 5.10 6.39 -8.95
N ARG A 348 6.42 6.21 -8.81
CA ARG A 348 7.12 4.93 -9.03
C ARG A 348 8.11 4.62 -7.92
N ILE A 349 8.42 3.33 -7.76
CA ILE A 349 9.53 2.84 -6.93
C ILE A 349 10.77 2.65 -7.81
N GLU A 350 11.84 3.33 -7.45
CA GLU A 350 13.18 3.19 -8.02
C GLU A 350 13.96 2.11 -7.27
N VAL A 351 14.67 1.25 -7.99
CA VAL A 351 15.56 0.21 -7.44
C VAL A 351 17.00 0.69 -7.54
N LEU A 352 17.72 0.66 -6.43
CA LEU A 352 19.07 1.20 -6.27
C LEU A 352 20.04 0.07 -5.86
N ASP A 353 20.87 -0.42 -6.76
CA ASP A 353 21.75 -1.58 -6.61
C ASP A 353 23.26 -1.28 -6.56
N ASN A 354 23.71 -0.02 -6.63
CA ASN A 354 25.14 0.30 -6.59
C ASN A 354 25.54 1.49 -5.68
N THR A 355 26.81 1.52 -5.27
CA THR A 355 27.39 2.50 -4.31
C THR A 355 27.38 3.94 -4.81
N GLN A 356 27.36 4.17 -6.12
CA GLN A 356 27.20 5.51 -6.70
C GLN A 356 25.77 6.03 -6.54
N GLN A 357 24.76 5.16 -6.66
CA GLN A 357 23.36 5.53 -6.45
C GLN A 357 23.08 5.95 -5.00
N LEU A 358 23.73 5.30 -4.03
CA LEU A 358 23.68 5.70 -2.62
C LEU A 358 24.35 7.06 -2.37
N LYS A 359 25.44 7.37 -3.09
CA LYS A 359 26.11 8.69 -3.00
C LYS A 359 25.27 9.81 -3.61
N ILE A 360 24.66 9.60 -4.77
CA ILE A 360 23.76 10.58 -5.39
C ILE A 360 22.53 10.84 -4.51
N LEU A 361 22.06 9.82 -3.79
CA LEU A 361 21.01 9.98 -2.78
C LEU A 361 21.46 10.90 -1.64
N ALA A 362 22.66 10.69 -1.10
CA ALA A 362 23.26 11.56 -0.08
C ALA A 362 23.48 12.99 -0.60
N ASP A 363 23.87 13.15 -1.86
CA ASP A 363 24.06 14.45 -2.51
C ASP A 363 22.73 15.18 -2.75
N SER A 364 21.64 14.45 -3.04
CA SER A 364 20.28 15.04 -3.14
C SER A 364 19.72 15.52 -1.80
N ILE A 365 20.21 14.96 -0.68
CA ILE A 365 19.89 15.39 0.69
C ILE A 365 20.75 16.60 1.07
N ASN A 366 22.00 16.65 0.61
CA ASN A 366 22.93 17.75 0.81
C ASN A 366 22.75 18.93 -0.16
N GLY A 367 21.91 18.76 -1.19
CA GLY A 367 21.47 19.82 -2.11
C GLY A 367 20.43 20.74 -1.47
N LYS A 368 20.81 21.41 -0.39
CA LYS A 368 20.21 22.65 0.11
C LYS A 368 21.29 23.71 0.25
#